data_AF-A0A960KXJ4-F1
#
_entry.id   AF-A0A960KXJ4-F1
#
_cell.length_a   1.000
_cell.length_b   1.000
_cell.length_c   1.000
_cell.angle_alpha   90.00
_cell.angle_beta   90.00
_cell.angle_gamma   90.00
#
_symmetry.space_group_name_H-M   'P 1'
#
loop_
_entity.id
_entity.type
_entity.pdbx_description
1 polymer ?
#
loop_
_entity_poly.entity_id
_entity_poly.type
_entity_poly.pdbx_seq_one_letter_code
_entity_poly.pdbx_strand_id
1 'polypeptide(L)'
;MNDVYFACMQCLVYVDAGYRWAAFTLPDAGVQLESQIKADAVDAAHEYWNPPDDSNWLRDGIFPAVRKFLKSHGEHELFFGEHESFANPDSTDWFDWLEVSEDPNPSPRFFAETLGLVTWSSVRDWVKANRFPWWWSLPEYQDSARTRFEAIVRRRSQ
;
A
#
# COMPACT_ATOMS: atom_id res chain seq x y z
N MET A 1 0.67 15.13 -10.03
CA MET A 1 -0.48 14.21 -9.85
C MET A 1 0.12 12.99 -9.23
N ASN A 2 -0.28 12.70 -8.01
CA ASN A 2 0.40 11.74 -7.16
C ASN A 2 -0.12 10.33 -7.44
N ASP A 3 0.59 9.33 -6.92
CA ASP A 3 0.15 7.94 -6.98
C ASP A 3 -1.11 7.75 -6.14
N VAL A 4 -2.08 7.03 -6.71
CA VAL A 4 -3.36 6.73 -6.07
C VAL A 4 -3.42 5.25 -5.74
N TYR A 5 -4.04 4.94 -4.61
CA TYR A 5 -4.03 3.62 -4.00
C TYR A 5 -5.44 3.20 -3.61
N PHE A 6 -5.66 1.89 -3.56
CA PHE A 6 -6.71 1.32 -2.74
C PHE A 6 -6.13 1.01 -1.37
N ALA A 7 -6.80 1.47 -0.32
CA ALA A 7 -6.37 1.30 1.07
C ALA A 7 -7.47 0.60 1.88
N CYS A 8 -7.09 -0.36 2.72
CA CYS A 8 -8.00 -1.03 3.64
C CYS A 8 -7.76 -0.50 5.05
N MET A 9 -8.76 0.22 5.60
CA MET A 9 -8.61 0.91 6.89
C MET A 9 -8.52 -0.03 8.09
N GLN A 10 -9.08 -1.24 7.99
CA GLN A 10 -9.02 -2.25 9.05
C GLN A 10 -7.66 -2.96 9.08
N CYS A 11 -7.12 -3.32 7.92
CA CYS A 11 -5.86 -4.06 7.83
C CYS A 11 -4.63 -3.14 7.80
N LEU A 12 -4.84 -1.84 7.56
CA LEU A 12 -3.80 -0.84 7.31
C LEU A 12 -2.85 -1.30 6.20
N VAL A 13 -3.43 -1.81 5.11
CA VAL A 13 -2.68 -2.22 3.91
C VAL A 13 -3.19 -1.46 2.70
N TYR A 14 -2.32 -1.22 1.73
CA TYR A 14 -2.68 -0.50 0.50
C TYR A 14 -1.99 -1.10 -0.72
N VAL A 15 -2.55 -0.84 -1.90
CA VAL A 15 -2.01 -1.27 -3.19
C VAL A 15 -2.15 -0.15 -4.21
N ASP A 16 -1.18 -0.01 -5.11
CA ASP A 16 -1.28 0.92 -6.24
C ASP A 16 -2.54 0.61 -7.06
N ALA A 17 -3.35 1.64 -7.32
CA ALA A 17 -4.59 1.51 -8.07
C ALA A 17 -4.39 1.67 -9.59
N GLY A 18 -3.19 1.98 -10.07
CA GLY A 18 -2.90 2.22 -11.49
C GLY A 18 -2.83 3.71 -11.84
N TYR A 19 -2.41 4.55 -10.89
CA TYR A 19 -2.19 5.98 -11.12
C TYR A 19 -3.42 6.68 -11.75
N ARG A 20 -3.19 7.55 -12.75
CA ARG A 20 -4.21 8.28 -13.52
C ARG A 20 -5.28 7.40 -14.14
N TRP A 21 -4.95 6.16 -14.50
CA TRP A 21 -5.90 5.27 -15.14
C TRP A 21 -7.11 5.05 -14.25
N ALA A 22 -6.88 4.71 -12.98
CA ALA A 22 -7.93 4.51 -11.98
C ALA A 22 -8.80 5.75 -11.80
N ALA A 23 -8.16 6.92 -11.67
CA ALA A 23 -8.85 8.18 -11.43
C ALA A 23 -9.77 8.60 -12.60
N PHE A 24 -9.48 8.18 -13.83
CA PHE A 24 -10.32 8.47 -14.99
C PHE A 24 -11.39 7.42 -15.25
N THR A 25 -11.04 6.13 -15.16
CA THR A 25 -11.98 5.07 -15.58
C THR A 25 -12.96 4.64 -14.50
N LEU A 26 -12.59 4.73 -13.23
CA LEU A 26 -13.48 4.29 -12.14
C LEU A 26 -14.71 5.20 -11.99
N PRO A 27 -14.61 6.55 -12.05
CA PRO A 27 -15.79 7.41 -12.04
C PRO A 27 -16.71 7.19 -13.24
N ASP A 28 -16.14 7.00 -14.44
CA ASP A 28 -16.89 6.73 -15.67
C ASP A 28 -17.67 5.39 -15.57
N ALA A 29 -17.12 4.42 -14.84
CA ALA A 29 -17.80 3.17 -14.49
C ALA A 29 -18.81 3.29 -13.33
N GLY A 30 -19.02 4.49 -12.78
CA GLY A 30 -19.97 4.76 -11.70
C GLY A 30 -19.44 4.50 -10.28
N VAL A 31 -18.13 4.31 -10.10
CA VAL A 31 -17.51 4.13 -8.78
C VAL A 31 -17.36 5.50 -8.09
N GLN A 32 -17.91 5.63 -6.88
CA GLN A 32 -17.86 6.87 -6.10
C GLN A 32 -16.57 6.96 -5.27
N LEU A 33 -15.58 7.71 -5.77
CA LEU A 33 -14.23 7.78 -5.19
C LEU A 33 -14.11 8.58 -3.88
N GLU A 34 -15.04 9.49 -3.60
CA GLU A 34 -15.02 10.33 -2.38
C GLU A 34 -15.59 9.61 -1.14
N SER A 35 -15.92 8.33 -1.28
CA SER A 35 -16.60 7.55 -0.25
C SER A 35 -15.94 6.18 -0.11
N GLN A 36 -16.44 5.38 0.83
CA GLN A 36 -16.04 3.98 0.94
C GLN A 36 -16.24 3.28 -0.42
N ILE A 37 -15.15 2.73 -0.94
CA ILE A 37 -15.14 1.95 -2.17
C ILE A 37 -15.72 0.57 -1.89
N LYS A 38 -16.60 0.11 -2.79
CA LYS A 38 -17.05 -1.28 -2.81
C LYS A 38 -16.22 -2.08 -3.80
N ALA A 39 -15.63 -3.19 -3.35
CA ALA A 39 -14.82 -4.04 -4.22
C ALA A 39 -15.60 -4.54 -5.45
N ASP A 40 -16.86 -4.93 -5.28
CA ASP A 40 -17.72 -5.37 -6.39
C ASP A 40 -17.94 -4.30 -7.46
N ALA A 41 -17.99 -3.02 -7.06
CA ALA A 41 -18.13 -1.91 -8.00
C ALA A 41 -16.86 -1.73 -8.84
N VAL A 42 -15.69 -1.92 -8.23
CA VAL A 42 -14.40 -1.88 -8.95
C VAL A 42 -14.23 -3.11 -9.83
N ASP A 43 -14.60 -4.30 -9.37
CA ASP A 43 -14.50 -5.53 -10.19
C ASP A 43 -15.44 -5.47 -11.42
N ALA A 44 -16.62 -4.85 -11.27
CA ALA A 44 -17.55 -4.62 -12.37
C ALA A 44 -17.12 -3.50 -13.34
N ALA A 45 -16.12 -2.68 -12.99
CA ALA A 45 -15.63 -1.58 -13.83
C ALA A 45 -14.80 -2.10 -15.02
N HIS A 46 -15.48 -2.56 -16.07
CA HIS A 46 -14.84 -3.20 -17.22
C HIS A 46 -13.72 -2.36 -17.85
N GLU A 47 -13.93 -1.05 -18.02
CA GLU A 47 -12.92 -0.18 -18.62
C GLU A 47 -11.65 -0.10 -17.79
N TYR A 48 -11.77 -0.02 -16.45
CA TYR A 48 -10.62 -0.02 -15.56
C TYR A 48 -9.72 -1.24 -15.76
N TRP A 49 -10.28 -2.42 -16.02
CA TRP A 49 -9.50 -3.65 -16.23
C TRP A 49 -8.96 -3.84 -17.65
N ASN A 50 -9.36 -2.99 -18.60
CA ASN A 50 -9.01 -3.11 -20.01
C ASN A 50 -8.31 -1.84 -20.53
N PRO A 51 -7.08 -1.55 -20.06
CA PRO A 51 -6.32 -0.39 -20.50
C PRO A 51 -5.84 -0.56 -21.94
N PRO A 52 -5.40 0.53 -22.60
CA PRO A 52 -4.81 0.48 -23.93
C PRO A 52 -3.65 -0.53 -24.03
N ASP A 53 -3.39 -1.04 -25.24
CA ASP A 53 -2.42 -2.13 -25.47
C ASP A 53 -0.97 -1.78 -25.14
N ASP A 54 -0.61 -0.50 -25.07
CA ASP A 54 0.72 -0.04 -24.66
C ASP A 54 0.91 0.00 -23.13
N SER A 55 -0.13 -0.32 -22.36
CA SER A 55 -0.15 -0.23 -20.89
C SER A 55 0.08 -1.57 -20.19
N ASN A 56 1.03 -2.38 -20.68
CA ASN A 56 1.34 -3.70 -20.11
C ASN A 56 1.74 -3.65 -18.64
N TRP A 57 2.35 -2.55 -18.16
CA TRP A 57 2.69 -2.37 -16.75
C TRP A 57 1.45 -2.40 -15.84
N LEU A 58 0.28 -1.94 -16.30
CA LEU A 58 -0.99 -2.07 -15.57
C LEU A 58 -1.46 -3.53 -15.56
N ARG A 59 -1.47 -4.17 -16.73
CA ARG A 59 -2.00 -5.53 -16.90
C ARG A 59 -1.17 -6.57 -16.15
N ASP A 60 0.15 -6.45 -16.22
CA ASP A 60 1.09 -7.44 -15.72
C ASP A 60 1.61 -7.09 -14.32
N GLY A 61 1.75 -5.80 -14.00
CA GLY A 61 2.31 -5.34 -12.73
C GLY A 61 1.25 -5.00 -11.68
N ILE A 62 0.27 -4.17 -12.03
CA ILE A 62 -0.64 -3.57 -11.04
C ILE A 62 -1.91 -4.41 -10.81
N PHE A 63 -2.64 -4.73 -11.87
CA PHE A 63 -3.94 -5.38 -11.75
C PHE A 63 -3.95 -6.75 -11.07
N PRO A 64 -2.93 -7.61 -11.22
CA PRO A 64 -2.87 -8.85 -10.47
C PRO A 64 -2.88 -8.59 -8.95
N ALA A 65 -2.13 -7.59 -8.49
CA ALA A 65 -2.09 -7.19 -7.10
C ALA A 65 -3.42 -6.57 -6.65
N VAL A 66 -4.02 -5.68 -7.46
CA VAL A 66 -5.33 -5.08 -7.16
C VAL A 66 -6.41 -6.14 -7.04
N ARG A 67 -6.49 -7.10 -7.97
CA ARG A 67 -7.46 -8.20 -7.91
C ARG A 67 -7.31 -9.03 -6.64
N LYS A 68 -6.07 -9.35 -6.26
CA LYS A 68 -5.79 -10.06 -5.01
C LYS A 68 -6.22 -9.23 -3.80
N PHE A 69 -5.90 -7.95 -3.78
CA PHE A 69 -6.28 -7.02 -2.72
C PHE A 69 -7.80 -6.95 -2.56
N LEU A 70 -8.55 -6.67 -3.64
CA LEU A 70 -10.01 -6.56 -3.60
C LEU A 70 -10.66 -7.88 -3.16
N LYS A 71 -10.13 -9.02 -3.60
CA LYS A 71 -10.62 -10.34 -3.16
C LYS A 71 -10.37 -10.59 -1.67
N SER A 72 -9.23 -10.14 -1.13
CA SER A 72 -8.85 -10.36 0.27
C SER A 72 -9.48 -9.36 1.24
N HIS A 73 -9.84 -8.17 0.77
CA HIS A 73 -10.29 -7.05 1.60
C HIS A 73 -11.66 -6.50 1.19
N GLY A 74 -12.39 -7.16 0.28
CA GLY A 74 -13.62 -6.64 -0.30
C GLY A 74 -14.77 -6.42 0.68
N GLU A 75 -14.76 -7.14 1.81
CA GLU A 75 -15.72 -6.99 2.91
C GLU A 75 -15.30 -5.93 3.94
N HIS A 76 -14.12 -5.33 3.76
CA HIS A 76 -13.58 -4.30 4.63
C HIS A 76 -13.96 -2.89 4.14
N GLU A 77 -13.60 -1.88 4.93
CA GLU A 77 -13.72 -0.48 4.54
C GLU A 77 -12.53 -0.12 3.66
N LEU A 78 -12.82 -0.03 2.36
CA LEU A 78 -11.84 0.34 1.35
C LEU A 78 -11.97 1.84 1.04
N PHE A 79 -10.83 2.50 0.89
CA PHE A 79 -10.72 3.87 0.42
C PHE A 79 -9.91 3.92 -0.86
N PHE A 80 -10.21 4.91 -1.69
CA PHE A 80 -9.39 5.29 -2.84
C PHE A 80 -8.83 6.68 -2.61
N GLY A 81 -7.55 6.86 -2.86
CA GLY A 81 -6.94 8.18 -2.78
C GLY A 81 -5.42 8.14 -2.78
N GLU A 82 -4.83 9.30 -2.57
CA GLU A 82 -3.39 9.43 -2.37
C GLU A 82 -3.03 8.90 -0.97
N HIS A 83 -1.75 8.65 -0.72
CA HIS A 83 -1.33 8.10 0.58
C HIS A 83 -1.70 9.04 1.75
N GLU A 84 -1.70 10.35 1.53
CA GLU A 84 -2.14 11.36 2.52
C GLU A 84 -3.66 11.32 2.80
N SER A 85 -4.44 10.67 1.92
CA SER A 85 -5.90 10.55 2.07
C SER A 85 -6.29 9.52 3.14
N PHE A 86 -5.41 8.56 3.46
CA PHE A 86 -5.68 7.50 4.44
C PHE A 86 -4.59 7.34 5.51
N ALA A 87 -3.40 7.89 5.29
CA ALA A 87 -2.37 8.02 6.31
C ALA A 87 -2.17 9.51 6.63
N ASN A 88 -2.26 9.86 7.92
CA ASN A 88 -2.04 11.23 8.34
C ASN A 88 -0.55 11.61 8.12
N PRO A 89 -0.25 12.61 7.26
CA PRO A 89 1.13 13.01 6.96
C PRO A 89 1.85 13.66 8.16
N ASP A 90 1.09 14.22 9.11
CA ASP A 90 1.61 14.85 10.32
C ASP A 90 1.84 13.84 11.46
N SER A 91 1.54 12.56 11.23
CA SER A 91 1.71 11.50 12.24
C SER A 91 2.67 10.41 11.78
N THR A 92 3.21 9.69 12.77
CA THR A 92 4.03 8.49 12.53
C THR A 92 3.20 7.30 12.06
N ASP A 93 1.88 7.45 11.90
CA ASP A 93 0.96 6.38 11.49
C ASP A 93 1.27 5.91 10.06
N TRP A 94 2.03 6.69 9.28
CA TRP A 94 2.59 6.26 8.00
C TRP A 94 3.31 4.90 8.10
N PHE A 95 3.97 4.61 9.23
CA PHE A 95 4.67 3.35 9.44
C PHE A 95 3.77 2.17 9.83
N ASP A 96 2.48 2.43 10.01
CA ASP A 96 1.47 1.42 10.30
C ASP A 96 0.88 0.82 9.02
N TRP A 97 1.16 1.45 7.89
CA TRP A 97 0.70 1.02 6.58
C TRP A 97 1.69 0.06 5.92
N LEU A 98 1.16 -1.00 5.31
CA LEU A 98 1.91 -1.97 4.53
C LEU A 98 1.42 -1.97 3.09
N GLU A 99 2.34 -1.67 2.16
CA GLU A 99 2.06 -1.85 0.74
C GLU A 99 2.02 -3.35 0.41
N VAL A 100 1.00 -3.79 -0.35
CA VAL A 100 0.83 -5.17 -0.80
C VAL A 100 0.91 -5.27 -2.32
N SER A 101 2.11 -4.99 -2.84
CA SER A 101 2.48 -5.16 -4.25
C SER A 101 3.56 -6.24 -4.40
N GLU A 102 4.01 -6.50 -5.63
CA GLU A 102 5.13 -7.43 -5.87
C GLU A 102 6.47 -6.89 -5.36
N ASP A 103 6.65 -5.57 -5.35
CA ASP A 103 7.87 -4.90 -4.89
C ASP A 103 7.55 -3.77 -3.88
N PRO A 104 7.01 -4.10 -2.70
CA PRO A 104 6.40 -3.15 -1.77
C PRO A 104 7.43 -2.21 -1.14
N ASN A 105 7.07 -0.93 -0.99
CA ASN A 105 7.89 0.04 -0.30
C ASN A 105 8.28 -0.46 1.10
N PRO A 106 9.58 -0.54 1.43
CA PRO A 106 9.98 -1.11 2.71
C PRO A 106 9.50 -0.23 3.88
N SER A 107 8.65 -0.80 4.72
CA SER A 107 8.13 -0.21 5.95
C SER A 107 8.48 -1.07 7.17
N PRO A 108 8.33 -0.56 8.40
CA PRO A 108 8.45 -1.37 9.61
C PRO A 108 7.61 -2.65 9.58
N ARG A 109 6.39 -2.57 9.06
CA ARG A 109 5.53 -3.76 8.87
C ARG A 109 6.08 -4.71 7.83
N PHE A 110 6.58 -4.22 6.71
CA PHE A 110 7.23 -5.08 5.71
C PHE A 110 8.39 -5.87 6.33
N PHE A 111 9.29 -5.20 7.05
CA PHE A 111 10.42 -5.86 7.69
C PHE A 111 10.00 -6.92 8.71
N ALA A 112 9.02 -6.60 9.56
CA ALA A 112 8.57 -7.52 10.58
C ALA A 112 7.71 -8.65 9.97
N GLU A 113 6.61 -8.30 9.33
CA GLU A 113 5.54 -9.22 8.92
C GLU A 113 5.88 -10.00 7.65
N THR A 114 6.51 -9.36 6.66
CA THR A 114 6.84 -10.00 5.38
C THR A 114 8.19 -10.69 5.41
N LEU A 115 9.24 -10.00 5.90
CA LEU A 115 10.59 -10.58 5.95
C LEU A 115 10.88 -11.36 7.24
N GLY A 116 10.00 -11.29 8.24
CA GLY A 116 10.19 -12.02 9.50
C GLY A 116 11.35 -11.49 10.35
N LEU A 117 11.84 -10.28 10.10
CA LEU A 117 12.95 -9.72 10.85
C LEU A 117 12.51 -9.40 12.28
N VAL A 118 13.37 -9.72 13.24
CA VAL A 118 13.07 -9.55 14.68
C VAL A 118 14.01 -8.55 15.38
N THR A 119 15.04 -8.05 14.70
CA THR A 119 15.96 -7.05 15.25
C THR A 119 16.17 -5.88 14.30
N TRP A 120 16.38 -4.68 14.86
CA TRP A 120 16.70 -3.50 14.06
C TRP A 120 18.06 -3.60 13.35
N SER A 121 19.01 -4.37 13.91
CA SER A 121 20.26 -4.70 13.22
C SER A 121 19.99 -5.42 11.90
N SER A 122 19.12 -6.44 11.90
CA SER A 122 18.76 -7.15 10.67
C SER A 122 18.08 -6.24 9.64
N VAL A 123 17.28 -5.27 10.09
CA VAL A 123 16.69 -4.25 9.20
C VAL A 123 17.79 -3.42 8.55
N ARG A 124 18.77 -2.92 9.32
CA ARG A 124 19.90 -2.16 8.77
C ARG A 124 20.72 -2.96 7.77
N ASP A 125 20.96 -4.24 8.05
CA ASP A 125 21.71 -5.11 7.16
C ASP A 125 20.95 -5.36 5.85
N TRP A 126 19.64 -5.60 5.94
CA TRP A 126 18.78 -5.72 4.77
C TRP A 126 18.80 -4.45 3.91
N VAL A 127 18.63 -3.27 4.52
CA VAL A 127 18.59 -1.99 3.79
C VAL A 127 19.90 -1.72 3.05
N LYS A 128 21.05 -2.02 3.67
CA LYS A 128 22.37 -1.90 3.01
C LYS A 128 22.55 -2.83 1.82
N ALA A 129 21.97 -4.02 1.89
CA ALA A 129 22.14 -5.06 0.87
C ALA A 129 21.15 -4.95 -0.30
N ASN A 130 20.02 -4.26 -0.11
CA ASN A 130 18.92 -4.23 -1.06
C ASN A 130 18.69 -2.81 -1.58
N ARG A 131 17.76 -2.08 -0.95
CA ARG A 131 17.39 -0.71 -1.32
C ARG A 131 17.15 0.14 -0.10
N PHE A 132 17.43 1.43 -0.24
CA PHE A 132 17.15 2.44 0.77
C PHE A 132 15.70 2.90 0.67
N PRO A 133 14.86 2.69 1.71
CA PRO A 133 13.55 3.33 1.78
C PRO A 133 13.69 4.86 1.74
N TRP A 134 12.70 5.56 1.20
CA TRP A 134 12.71 7.03 1.08
C TRP A 134 12.95 7.74 2.43
N TRP A 135 12.44 7.16 3.52
CA TRP A 135 12.56 7.70 4.87
C TRP A 135 13.91 7.38 5.53
N TRP A 136 14.74 6.52 4.93
CA TRP A 136 15.96 6.03 5.55
C TRP A 136 17.02 7.12 5.74
N SER A 137 17.08 8.13 4.88
CA SER A 137 18.05 9.22 5.02
C SER A 137 17.59 10.34 5.97
N LEU A 138 16.37 10.26 6.50
CA LEU A 138 15.77 11.29 7.34
C LEU A 138 15.79 10.84 8.81
N PRO A 139 16.66 11.40 9.68
CA PRO A 139 16.87 10.91 11.04
C PRO A 139 15.59 10.81 11.88
N GLU A 140 14.71 11.80 11.80
CA GLU A 140 13.43 11.87 12.51
C GLU A 140 12.47 10.74 12.13
N TYR A 141 12.55 10.26 10.89
CA TYR A 141 11.75 9.13 10.42
C TYR A 141 12.39 7.79 10.78
N GLN A 142 13.73 7.71 10.85
CA GLN A 142 14.41 6.48 11.28
C GLN A 142 14.03 6.08 12.72
N ASP A 143 14.00 7.04 13.65
CA ASP A 143 13.68 6.75 15.06
C ASP A 143 12.23 6.31 15.23
N SER A 144 11.31 6.96 14.50
CA SER A 144 9.89 6.59 14.43
C SER A 144 9.70 5.20 13.81
N ALA A 145 10.36 4.91 12.68
CA ALA A 145 10.32 3.62 12.01
C ALA A 145 10.86 2.50 12.90
N ARG A 146 11.97 2.75 13.61
CA ARG A 146 12.56 1.82 14.56
C ARG A 146 11.60 1.53 15.71
N THR A 147 11.07 2.58 16.33
CA THR A 147 10.13 2.46 17.46
C THR A 147 8.92 1.63 17.05
N ARG A 148 8.38 1.88 15.84
CA ARG A 148 7.25 1.12 15.32
C ARG A 148 7.60 -0.34 15.03
N PHE A 149 8.73 -0.60 14.39
CA PHE A 149 9.22 -1.96 14.13
C PHE A 149 9.33 -2.76 15.43
N GLU A 150 9.99 -2.20 16.45
CA GLU A 150 10.17 -2.85 17.76
C GLU A 150 8.82 -3.09 18.48
N ALA A 151 7.83 -2.23 18.29
CA ALA A 151 6.48 -2.43 18.82
C ALA A 151 5.74 -3.58 18.10
N ILE A 152 5.85 -3.66 16.78
CA ILE A 152 5.25 -4.75 15.97
C ILE A 152 5.87 -6.10 16.36
N VAL A 153 7.20 -6.17 16.44
CA VAL A 153 7.90 -7.40 16.84
C VAL A 153 7.47 -7.84 18.25
N ARG A 154 7.38 -6.92 19.22
CA ARG A 154 6.92 -7.24 20.58
C ARG A 154 5.51 -7.83 20.61
N ARG A 155 4.57 -7.29 19.84
CA ARG A 155 3.19 -7.79 19.77
C ARG A 155 3.08 -9.20 19.18
N ARG A 156 3.98 -9.58 18.28
CA ARG A 156 3.98 -10.90 17.61
C ARG A 156 4.62 -12.02 18.44
N SER A 157 5.38 -11.67 19.47
CA SER A 157 6.03 -12.61 20.38
C SER A 157 5.18 -12.95 21.61
N GLN A 158 3.97 -12.39 21.72
CA GLN A 158 2.98 -12.67 22.76
C GLN A 158 1.93 -13.65 22.21
#